data_AF-A0AA35SL50-F1
#
_entry.id   AF-A0AA35SL50-F1
#
_cell.length_a   1.000
_cell.length_b   1.000
_cell.length_c   1.000
_cell.angle_alpha   90.00
_cell.angle_beta   90.00
_cell.angle_gamma   90.00
#
_symmetry.space_group_name_H-M   'P 1'
#
loop_
_entity.id
_entity.type
_entity.pdbx_description
1 polymer ?
#
loop_
_entity_poly.entity_id
_entity_poly.type
_entity_poly.pdbx_seq_one_letter_code
_entity_poly.pdbx_strand_id
1 'polypeptide(L)'
;MRNWLQSGSLERVCQIGGTWSGSAPTYQIVVCPTLNDPANGNVNLSGDTFGQTAEYTCNTGFNLVGDSLLTCGPEGQWSGNTPVCEAVQCPPVGSPVNGSLLISGTGIYQDSALSVFEDGFNLVCMSERVCQSSGTWSGSAATCQSK
;
A
#
# COMPACT_ATOMS: atom_id res chain seq x y z
N MET A 1 -6.14 29.29 11.15
CA MET A 1 -5.62 28.01 11.69
C MET A 1 -4.17 28.24 12.06
N ARG A 2 -3.69 27.72 13.21
CA ARG A 2 -2.30 27.91 13.64
C ARG A 2 -1.42 26.82 13.01
N ASN A 3 -0.31 27.20 12.42
CA ASN A 3 0.69 26.32 11.79
C ASN A 3 1.99 26.25 12.61
N TRP A 4 1.93 26.58 13.91
CA TRP A 4 3.06 26.60 14.82
C TRP A 4 2.68 26.09 16.21
N LEU A 5 3.58 25.34 16.84
CA LEU A 5 3.54 24.98 18.26
C LEU A 5 4.30 26.02 19.08
N GLN A 6 3.68 26.51 20.15
CA GLN A 6 4.29 27.48 21.05
C GLN A 6 4.90 26.76 22.26
N SER A 7 6.18 27.00 22.53
CA SER A 7 6.89 26.51 23.71
C SER A 7 7.44 27.67 24.52
N GLY A 8 7.41 27.57 25.85
CA GLY A 8 7.86 28.61 26.78
C GLY A 8 6.72 29.44 27.38
N SER A 9 7.07 30.46 28.17
CA SER A 9 6.10 31.24 28.95
C SER A 9 5.51 32.39 28.14
N LEU A 10 4.18 32.43 28.03
CA LEU A 10 3.43 33.52 27.38
C LEU A 10 3.54 34.85 28.13
N GLU A 11 3.84 34.79 29.43
CA GLU A 11 4.02 35.94 30.31
C GLU A 11 5.31 35.77 31.10
N ARG A 12 6.04 36.88 31.27
CA ARG A 12 7.33 36.89 31.95
C ARG A 12 7.42 38.13 32.83
N VAL A 13 7.96 37.95 34.03
CA VAL A 13 8.08 39.00 35.04
C VAL A 13 9.56 39.19 35.36
N CYS A 14 10.02 40.44 35.36
CA CYS A 14 11.36 40.77 35.83
C CYS A 14 11.39 40.66 37.35
N GLN A 15 12.22 39.76 37.87
CA GLN A 15 12.37 39.52 39.30
C GLN A 15 13.43 40.44 39.91
N ILE A 16 13.39 40.57 41.24
CA ILE A 16 14.41 41.29 42.01
C ILE A 16 15.74 40.55 41.82
N GLY A 17 16.71 41.19 41.16
CA GLY A 17 17.95 40.57 40.68
C GLY A 17 18.16 40.63 39.16
N GLY A 18 17.17 41.12 38.40
CA GLY A 18 17.29 41.39 36.96
C GLY A 18 17.08 40.17 36.05
N THR A 19 16.64 39.04 36.60
CA THR A 19 16.31 37.82 35.86
C THR A 19 14.83 37.77 35.50
N TRP A 20 14.50 37.29 34.30
CA TRP A 20 13.13 37.06 33.88
C TRP A 20 12.59 35.73 34.37
N SER A 21 11.34 35.68 34.83
CA SER A 21 10.64 34.43 35.08
C SER A 21 10.36 33.69 33.76
N GLY A 22 10.48 32.37 33.79
CA GLY A 22 10.18 31.48 32.66
C GLY A 22 11.12 31.63 31.45
N SER A 23 10.88 30.79 30.45
CA SER A 23 11.57 30.83 29.15
C SER A 23 10.84 31.76 28.18
N ALA A 24 11.58 32.40 27.26
CA ALA A 24 10.97 33.17 26.20
C ALA A 24 10.08 32.29 25.31
N PRO A 25 8.91 32.77 24.86
CA PRO A 25 8.07 32.00 23.96
C PRO A 25 8.79 31.81 22.63
N THR A 26 8.79 30.57 22.15
CA THR A 26 9.33 30.17 20.86
C THR A 26 8.20 29.54 20.04
N TYR A 27 8.21 29.78 18.73
CA TYR A 27 7.24 29.20 17.79
C TYR A 27 7.99 28.23 16.89
N GLN A 28 7.58 26.97 16.91
CA GLN A 28 8.12 25.91 16.05
C GLN A 28 7.07 25.53 15.00
N ILE A 29 7.52 25.31 13.77
CA ILE A 29 6.63 24.85 12.68
C ILE A 29 6.11 23.46 13.04
N VAL A 30 4.84 23.20 12.72
CA VAL A 30 4.27 21.86 12.79
C VAL A 30 4.83 21.02 11.65
N VAL A 31 5.55 19.96 12.01
CA VAL A 31 6.17 19.01 11.07
C VAL A 31 5.64 17.61 11.41
N CYS A 32 5.21 16.89 10.39
CA CYS A 32 4.73 15.52 10.48
C CYS A 32 5.88 14.52 10.31
N PRO A 33 5.75 13.28 10.81
CA PRO A 33 6.76 12.25 10.65
C PRO A 33 7.04 11.93 9.19
N THR A 34 8.27 11.53 8.88
CA THR A 34 8.62 11.02 7.55
C THR A 34 7.81 9.76 7.24
N LEU A 35 7.27 9.70 6.03
CA LEU A 35 6.57 8.53 5.50
C LEU A 35 7.51 7.69 4.64
N ASN A 36 7.28 6.39 4.63
CA ASN A 36 8.03 5.44 3.81
C ASN A 36 7.12 4.85 2.74
N ASP A 37 7.73 4.39 1.65
CA ASP A 37 7.03 3.67 0.60
C ASP A 37 6.37 2.39 1.16
N PRO A 38 5.08 2.14 0.83
CA PRO A 38 4.47 0.87 1.15
C PRO A 38 5.09 -0.24 0.28
N ALA A 39 5.01 -1.49 0.75
CA ALA A 39 5.41 -2.63 -0.06
C ALA A 39 4.60 -2.67 -1.36
N ASN A 40 5.27 -2.78 -2.52
CA ASN A 40 4.64 -2.73 -3.84
C ASN A 40 3.85 -1.44 -4.15
N GLY A 41 4.30 -0.31 -3.61
CA GLY A 41 3.81 1.01 -3.96
C GLY A 41 4.83 2.09 -3.69
N ASN A 42 4.38 3.34 -3.75
CA ASN A 42 5.20 4.52 -3.51
C ASN A 42 4.36 5.63 -2.88
N VAL A 43 5.01 6.48 -2.07
CA VAL A 43 4.42 7.71 -1.54
C VAL A 43 5.08 8.94 -2.17
N ASN A 44 4.26 9.85 -2.68
CA ASN A 44 4.68 11.13 -3.22
C ASN A 44 4.33 12.25 -2.24
N LEU A 45 5.35 12.88 -1.66
CA LEU A 45 5.20 13.94 -0.67
C LEU A 45 5.37 15.32 -1.32
N SER A 46 4.44 16.24 -1.05
CA SER A 46 4.64 17.67 -1.35
C SER A 46 5.52 18.38 -0.32
N GLY A 47 5.72 17.75 0.83
CA GLY A 47 6.51 18.22 1.99
C GLY A 47 6.03 17.53 3.27
N ASP A 48 6.56 17.95 4.42
CA ASP A 48 6.26 17.36 5.74
C ASP A 48 5.67 18.36 6.74
N THR A 49 5.42 19.61 6.34
CA THR A 49 4.86 20.65 7.22
C THR A 49 3.34 20.70 7.18
N PHE A 50 2.71 21.36 8.17
CA PHE A 50 1.26 21.57 8.22
C PHE A 50 0.64 21.94 6.86
N GLY A 51 -0.41 21.22 6.47
CA GLY A 51 -1.14 21.40 5.22
C GLY A 51 -0.50 20.74 3.99
N GLN A 52 0.72 20.22 4.09
CA GLN A 52 1.33 19.41 3.03
C GLN A 52 0.64 18.06 2.91
N THR A 53 0.77 17.44 1.74
CA THR A 53 0.07 16.21 1.39
C THR A 53 1.04 15.09 1.03
N ALA A 54 0.61 13.87 1.31
CA ALA A 54 1.28 12.64 0.89
C ALA A 54 0.29 11.79 0.09
N GLU A 55 0.58 11.58 -1.19
CA GLU A 55 -0.23 10.77 -2.10
C GLU A 55 0.38 9.38 -2.26
N TYR A 56 -0.40 8.35 -1.94
CA TYR A 56 0.02 6.96 -2.06
C TYR A 56 -0.47 6.36 -3.36
N THR A 57 0.40 5.59 -4.00
CA THR A 57 0.12 4.85 -5.23
C THR A 57 0.63 3.43 -5.11
N CYS A 58 -0.07 2.47 -5.71
CA CYS A 58 0.36 1.07 -5.77
C CYS A 58 0.90 0.73 -7.16
N ASN A 59 1.88 -0.15 -7.19
CA ASN A 59 2.47 -0.66 -8.41
C ASN A 59 1.43 -1.47 -9.20
N THR A 60 1.68 -1.66 -10.49
CA THR A 60 0.80 -2.47 -11.35
C THR A 60 0.56 -3.86 -10.77
N GLY A 61 -0.71 -4.27 -10.73
CA GLY A 61 -1.12 -5.55 -10.16
C GLY A 61 -1.34 -5.54 -8.64
N PHE A 62 -1.33 -4.36 -8.03
CA PHE A 62 -1.69 -4.15 -6.63
C PHE A 62 -2.78 -3.08 -6.51
N ASN A 63 -3.73 -3.28 -5.59
CA ASN A 63 -4.79 -2.34 -5.25
C ASN A 63 -4.46 -1.61 -3.96
N LEU A 64 -4.74 -0.31 -3.92
CA LEU A 64 -4.60 0.50 -2.72
C LEU A 64 -5.79 0.23 -1.78
N VAL A 65 -5.48 -0.18 -0.55
CA VAL A 65 -6.46 -0.39 0.53
C VAL A 65 -6.18 0.61 1.64
N GLY A 66 -7.10 1.57 1.80
CA GLY A 66 -6.98 2.67 2.76
C GLY A 66 -7.07 4.04 2.10
N ASP A 67 -6.51 5.05 2.76
CA ASP A 67 -6.51 6.44 2.30
C ASP A 67 -5.42 6.67 1.25
N SER A 68 -5.78 7.14 0.05
CA SER A 68 -4.81 7.46 -1.01
C SER A 68 -4.10 8.80 -0.79
N LEU A 69 -4.65 9.67 0.06
CA LEU A 69 -4.12 11.01 0.31
C LEU A 69 -4.16 11.34 1.80
N LEU A 70 -2.99 11.59 2.39
CA LEU A 70 -2.87 12.07 3.76
C LEU A 70 -2.47 13.55 3.76
N THR A 71 -2.91 14.32 4.76
CA THR A 71 -2.56 15.73 4.94
C THR A 71 -1.93 15.94 6.31
N CYS A 72 -0.85 16.72 6.39
CA CYS A 72 -0.20 17.00 7.66
C CYS A 72 -1.08 17.93 8.52
N GLY A 73 -1.60 17.38 9.62
CA GLY A 73 -2.53 18.04 10.53
C GLY A 73 -1.85 18.99 11.51
N PRO A 74 -2.65 19.79 12.25
CA PRO A 74 -2.14 20.81 13.18
C PRO A 74 -1.40 20.24 14.39
N GLU A 75 -1.59 18.96 14.68
CA GLU A 75 -0.93 18.24 15.78
C GLU A 75 0.42 17.63 15.38
N GLY A 76 0.88 17.87 14.15
CA GLY A 76 2.11 17.25 13.62
C GLY A 76 1.91 15.76 13.32
N GLN A 77 0.70 15.38 12.93
CA GLN A 77 0.34 14.02 12.52
C GLN A 77 -0.36 14.03 11.18
N TRP A 78 -0.08 13.03 10.35
CA TRP A 78 -0.78 12.83 9.09
C TRP A 78 -2.25 12.47 9.33
N SER A 79 -3.14 13.04 8.51
CA SER A 79 -4.57 12.77 8.58
C SER A 79 -4.88 11.41 7.97
N GLY A 80 -5.10 10.40 8.79
CA GLY A 80 -5.45 9.05 8.34
C GLY A 80 -4.34 8.03 8.59
N ASN A 81 -4.56 6.82 8.09
CA ASN A 81 -3.61 5.71 8.27
C ASN A 81 -2.85 5.46 6.98
N THR A 82 -1.59 5.04 7.11
CA THR A 82 -0.80 4.58 5.96
C THR A 82 -1.51 3.42 5.27
N PRO A 83 -1.84 3.53 3.97
CA PRO A 83 -2.53 2.47 3.23
C PRO A 83 -1.58 1.30 2.95
N VAL A 84 -2.16 0.17 2.53
CA VAL A 84 -1.42 -1.00 2.08
C VAL A 84 -1.73 -1.31 0.62
N CYS A 85 -0.75 -1.85 -0.10
CA CYS A 85 -0.92 -2.31 -1.48
C CYS A 85 -1.10 -3.82 -1.48
N GLU A 86 -2.32 -4.27 -1.72
CA GLU A 86 -2.67 -5.69 -1.76
C GLU A 86 -2.65 -6.22 -3.20
N ALA A 87 -2.06 -7.40 -3.41
CA ALA A 87 -1.98 -7.98 -4.75
C ALA A 87 -3.39 -8.23 -5.31
N VAL A 88 -3.57 -7.96 -6.60
CA VAL A 88 -4.82 -8.24 -7.31
C VAL A 88 -5.08 -9.75 -7.28
N GLN A 89 -6.28 -10.13 -6.85
CA GLN A 89 -6.70 -11.53 -6.78
C GLN A 89 -7.48 -11.93 -8.03
N CYS A 90 -7.07 -13.02 -8.66
CA CYS A 90 -7.83 -13.63 -9.74
C CYS A 90 -8.91 -14.59 -9.19
N PRO A 91 -9.99 -14.83 -9.96
CA PRO A 91 -11.03 -15.76 -9.54
C PRO A 91 -10.44 -17.17 -9.35
N PRO A 92 -10.95 -17.96 -8.40
CA PRO A 92 -10.53 -19.34 -8.21
C PRO A 92 -10.63 -20.14 -9.52
N VAL A 93 -9.57 -20.86 -9.86
CA VAL A 93 -9.57 -21.75 -11.02
C VAL A 93 -10.16 -23.09 -10.60
N GLY A 94 -11.23 -23.51 -11.28
CA GLY A 94 -11.80 -24.85 -11.07
C GLY A 94 -10.87 -25.94 -11.63
N SER A 95 -10.82 -27.09 -10.96
CA SER A 95 -10.08 -28.25 -11.47
C SER A 95 -10.62 -28.68 -12.84
N PRO A 96 -9.74 -28.94 -13.83
CA PRO A 96 -10.17 -29.44 -15.13
C PRO A 96 -10.78 -30.83 -15.01
N VAL A 97 -11.75 -31.15 -15.87
CA VAL A 97 -12.33 -32.50 -15.98
C VAL A 97 -11.28 -33.44 -16.56
N ASN A 98 -11.02 -34.59 -15.92
CA ASN A 98 -9.99 -35.56 -16.32
C ASN A 98 -8.57 -34.96 -16.41
N GLY A 99 -8.28 -33.94 -15.61
CA GLY A 99 -6.95 -33.37 -15.47
C GLY A 99 -6.64 -33.01 -14.03
N SER A 100 -5.40 -32.61 -13.78
CA SER A 100 -4.95 -32.03 -12.52
C SER A 100 -4.68 -30.53 -12.68
N LEU A 101 -4.77 -29.81 -11.57
CA LEU A 101 -4.50 -28.38 -11.50
C LEU A 101 -3.38 -28.13 -10.49
N LEU A 102 -2.35 -27.42 -10.92
CA LEU A 102 -1.25 -26.96 -10.08
C LEU A 102 -1.27 -25.44 -10.06
N ILE A 103 -1.27 -24.82 -8.88
CA ILE A 103 -1.19 -23.36 -8.72
C ILE A 103 0.09 -23.03 -7.97
N SER A 104 0.87 -22.06 -8.45
CA SER A 104 2.14 -21.66 -7.83
C SER A 104 2.00 -20.94 -6.49
N GLY A 105 0.80 -20.43 -6.18
CA GLY A 105 0.50 -19.62 -5.01
C GLY A 105 -0.99 -19.66 -4.65
N THR A 106 -1.56 -18.51 -4.30
CA THR A 106 -2.96 -18.38 -3.86
C THR A 106 -3.88 -17.81 -4.96
N GLY A 107 -3.36 -17.59 -6.16
CA GLY A 107 -4.10 -17.06 -7.30
C GLY A 107 -4.08 -15.53 -7.35
N ILE A 108 -2.99 -14.92 -6.90
CA ILE A 108 -2.76 -13.48 -6.96
C ILE A 108 -1.92 -13.09 -8.19
N TYR A 109 -1.80 -11.80 -8.47
CA TYR A 109 -1.04 -11.26 -9.60
C TYR A 109 0.33 -11.96 -9.77
N GLN A 110 0.63 -12.37 -11.01
CA GLN A 110 1.81 -13.17 -11.42
C GLN A 110 1.85 -14.64 -10.97
N ASP A 111 0.86 -15.15 -10.21
CA ASP A 111 0.73 -16.59 -10.00
C ASP A 111 0.38 -17.31 -11.30
N SER A 112 0.89 -18.53 -11.46
CA SER A 112 0.58 -19.44 -12.56
C SER A 112 -0.38 -20.53 -12.11
N ALA A 113 -1.36 -20.83 -12.95
CA ALA A 113 -2.26 -21.97 -12.88
C ALA A 113 -1.98 -22.90 -14.08
N LEU A 114 -1.49 -24.10 -13.80
CA LEU A 114 -1.14 -25.10 -14.78
C LEU A 114 -2.15 -26.25 -14.75
N SER A 115 -2.90 -26.41 -15.83
CA SER A 115 -3.72 -27.59 -16.08
C SER A 115 -2.90 -28.66 -16.78
N VAL A 116 -2.90 -29.88 -16.23
CA VAL A 116 -2.15 -31.02 -16.75
C VAL A 116 -3.12 -32.17 -17.03
N PHE A 117 -3.05 -32.75 -18.22
CA PHE A 117 -3.88 -33.89 -18.62
C PHE A 117 -2.99 -35.07 -18.95
N GLU A 118 -3.22 -36.19 -18.27
CA GLU A 118 -2.40 -37.40 -18.38
C GLU A 118 -3.27 -38.59 -18.74
N ASP A 119 -2.74 -39.51 -19.55
CA ASP A 119 -3.33 -40.82 -19.85
C ASP A 119 -2.30 -41.91 -19.51
N GLY A 120 -2.51 -42.56 -18.36
CA GLY A 120 -1.52 -43.45 -17.74
C GLY A 120 -0.25 -42.67 -17.36
N PHE A 121 0.88 -43.01 -18.00
CA PHE A 121 2.18 -42.32 -17.81
C PHE A 121 2.49 -41.29 -18.91
N ASN A 122 1.54 -41.02 -19.81
CA ASN A 122 1.76 -40.13 -20.95
C ASN A 122 1.09 -38.78 -20.72
N LEU A 123 1.87 -37.69 -20.85
CA LEU A 123 1.33 -36.33 -20.89
C LEU A 123 0.55 -36.12 -22.19
N VAL A 124 -0.76 -35.89 -22.09
CA VAL A 124 -1.63 -35.63 -23.22
C VAL A 124 -1.52 -34.17 -23.64
N CYS A 125 -1.69 -33.25 -22.69
CA CYS A 125 -1.50 -31.82 -22.91
C CYS A 125 -1.29 -31.08 -21.58
N MET A 126 -0.82 -29.83 -21.68
CA MET A 126 -0.75 -28.90 -20.56
C MET A 126 -1.11 -27.49 -21.01
N SER A 127 -1.68 -26.69 -20.12
CA SER A 127 -2.00 -25.28 -20.37
C SER A 127 -1.74 -24.45 -19.13
N GLU A 128 -0.93 -23.41 -19.31
CA GLU A 128 -0.58 -22.46 -18.28
C GLU A 128 -1.36 -21.16 -18.46
N ARG A 129 -1.88 -20.65 -17.35
CA ARG A 129 -2.53 -19.35 -17.26
C ARG A 129 -1.87 -18.56 -16.15
N VAL A 130 -1.72 -17.26 -16.35
CA VAL A 130 -1.07 -16.36 -15.39
C VAL A 130 -2.08 -15.32 -14.92
N CYS A 131 -2.13 -15.06 -13.62
CA CYS A 131 -3.01 -14.03 -13.07
C CYS A 131 -2.50 -12.63 -13.48
N GLN A 132 -3.35 -11.88 -14.19
CA GLN A 132 -3.02 -10.57 -14.72
C GLN A 132 -3.42 -9.45 -13.76
N SER A 133 -2.86 -8.26 -13.96
CA SER A 133 -3.17 -7.07 -13.16
C SER A 133 -4.61 -6.60 -13.29
N SER A 134 -5.34 -7.09 -14.30
CA SER A 134 -6.78 -6.89 -14.50
C SER A 134 -7.66 -7.74 -13.57
N GLY A 135 -7.08 -8.66 -12.79
CA GLY A 135 -7.84 -9.61 -11.97
C GLY A 135 -8.41 -10.78 -12.78
N THR A 136 -7.86 -11.02 -13.98
CA THR A 136 -8.26 -12.14 -14.84
C THR A 136 -7.06 -13.02 -15.16
N TRP A 137 -7.30 -14.33 -15.25
CA TRP A 137 -6.31 -15.27 -15.76
C TRP A 137 -6.10 -15.07 -17.25
N SER A 138 -4.85 -15.13 -17.71
CA SER A 138 -4.54 -15.10 -19.14
C SER A 138 -5.16 -16.29 -19.86
N GLY A 139 -5.58 -16.07 -21.10
CA GLY A 139 -6.17 -17.11 -21.95
C GLY A 139 -7.43 -17.79 -21.41
N SER A 140 -7.85 -18.85 -22.08
CA SER A 140 -8.99 -19.69 -21.70
C SER A 140 -8.52 -20.95 -20.95
N ALA A 141 -9.44 -21.54 -20.16
CA ALA A 141 -9.20 -22.86 -19.60
C ALA A 141 -9.02 -23.88 -20.74
N ALA A 142 -8.03 -24.78 -20.62
CA ALA A 142 -7.83 -25.81 -21.62
C ALA A 142 -8.95 -26.86 -21.55
N THR A 143 -9.56 -27.12 -22.70
CA THR A 143 -10.55 -28.18 -22.90
C THR A 143 -9.94 -29.28 -23.76
N CYS A 144 -8.82 -29.85 -23.32
CA CYS A 144 -8.19 -30.94 -24.05
C CYS A 144 -9.16 -32.13 -24.10
N GLN A 145 -9.62 -32.46 -25.30
CA GLN A 145 -10.44 -33.64 -25.55
C GLN A 145 -9.51 -34.71 -26.09
N SER A 146 -9.43 -35.85 -25.41
CA SER A 146 -8.92 -37.08 -25.99
C SER A 146 -9.74 -37.38 -27.25
N LYS A 147 -9.07 -37.62 -28.37
CA LYS A 147 -9.75 -38.02 -29.61
C LYS A 147 -10.15 -39.49 -29.56
#